data_AF-A0A381E7T2-F1
#
_entry.id   AF-A0A381E7T2-F1
#
_cell.length_a   1.000
_cell.length_b   1.000
_cell.length_c   1.000
_cell.angle_alpha   90.00
_cell.angle_beta   90.00
_cell.angle_gamma   90.00
#
_symmetry.space_group_name_H-M   'P 1'
#
loop_
_entity.id
_entity.type
_entity.pdbx_description
1 polymer ?
#
loop_
_entity_poly.entity_id
_entity_poly.type
_entity_poly.pdbx_seq_one_letter_code
_entity_poly.pdbx_strand_id
1 'polypeptide(L)'
;MTIPSEKNMYTFGKIVAVAEEHGKIPVSVFDALVRRPVYGLGLLNGKDCWRQTVTDTTVEEELRMLFGKLPGDIEDPQGGVSEAGQCAFWLGYYHRKNLRDEEGRFTPPMLNEAGNLLFGEHWQKPMAQALGLSDTARIRGWLKGSKVPVGIWSELDGMLRERKSRISALLNASENVAAQDDDANLPNGDSHAENPANAG
;
A
#
# COMPACT_ATOMS: atom_id res chain seq x y z
N MET A 1 -11.16 -19.23 7.47
CA MET A 1 -11.87 -18.35 6.54
C MET A 1 -11.47 -16.93 6.87
N THR A 2 -10.70 -16.31 5.97
CA THR A 2 -10.11 -14.99 6.18
C THR A 2 -10.93 -13.94 5.42
N ILE A 3 -11.40 -12.89 6.11
CA ILE A 3 -12.05 -11.76 5.45
C ILE A 3 -10.97 -10.80 4.90
N PRO A 4 -11.14 -10.21 3.69
CA PRO A 4 -10.22 -9.24 3.13
C PRO A 4 -9.95 -8.07 4.08
N SER A 5 -8.69 -7.89 4.47
CA SER A 5 -8.21 -6.66 5.10
C SER A 5 -8.02 -5.55 4.06
N GLU A 6 -7.79 -4.30 4.50
CA GLU A 6 -7.40 -3.20 3.62
C GLU A 6 -6.14 -3.54 2.79
N LYS A 7 -5.16 -4.23 3.38
CA LYS A 7 -3.95 -4.69 2.68
C LYS A 7 -4.28 -5.70 1.57
N ASN A 8 -5.24 -6.59 1.82
CA ASN A 8 -5.69 -7.56 0.82
C ASN A 8 -6.41 -6.83 -0.32
N MET A 9 -7.28 -5.87 0.01
CA MET A 9 -8.00 -5.06 -0.98
C MET A 9 -7.07 -4.20 -1.82
N TYR A 10 -6.06 -3.58 -1.21
CA TYR A 10 -4.99 -2.89 -1.92
C TYR A 10 -4.28 -3.80 -2.92
N THR A 11 -4.03 -5.06 -2.55
CA THR A 11 -3.43 -6.06 -3.43
C THR A 11 -4.39 -6.45 -4.57
N PHE A 12 -5.68 -6.65 -4.30
CA PHE A 12 -6.69 -6.86 -5.35
C PHE A 12 -6.74 -5.70 -6.35
N GLY A 13 -6.68 -4.46 -5.88
CA GLY A 13 -6.62 -3.28 -6.74
C GLY A 13 -5.45 -3.32 -7.73
N LYS A 14 -4.26 -3.71 -7.25
CA LYS A 14 -3.07 -3.88 -8.10
C LYS A 14 -3.26 -4.97 -9.16
N ILE A 15 -3.80 -6.14 -8.78
CA ILE A 15 -4.08 -7.25 -9.71
C ILE A 15 -5.03 -6.78 -10.82
N VAL A 16 -6.06 -6.01 -10.46
CA VAL A 16 -7.03 -5.47 -11.42
C VAL A 16 -6.41 -4.43 -12.33
N ALA A 17 -5.50 -3.60 -11.82
CA ALA A 17 -4.75 -2.65 -12.65
C ALA A 17 -3.91 -3.37 -13.71
N VAL A 18 -3.23 -4.47 -13.33
CA VAL A 18 -2.48 -5.33 -14.27
C VAL A 18 -3.42 -5.93 -15.33
N ALA A 19 -4.60 -6.40 -14.92
CA ALA A 19 -5.56 -6.98 -15.85
C ALA A 19 -6.13 -5.98 -16.87
N GLU A 20 -6.35 -4.74 -16.46
CA GLU A 20 -6.88 -3.68 -17.33
C GLU A 20 -5.90 -3.28 -18.44
N GLU A 21 -4.60 -3.55 -18.25
CA GLU A 21 -3.57 -3.31 -19.27
C GLU A 21 -3.83 -4.06 -20.57
N HIS A 22 -4.53 -5.19 -20.49
CA HIS A 22 -4.85 -6.08 -21.60
C HIS A 22 -6.29 -5.96 -22.08
N GLY A 23 -7.03 -4.96 -21.58
CA GLY A 23 -8.35 -4.64 -22.12
C GLY A 23 -9.33 -4.14 -21.07
N LYS A 24 -10.43 -3.59 -21.57
CA LYS A 24 -11.46 -2.98 -20.73
C LYS A 24 -12.12 -4.02 -19.84
N ILE A 25 -12.07 -3.79 -18.53
CA ILE A 25 -12.84 -4.54 -17.55
C ILE A 25 -14.26 -3.94 -17.48
N PRO A 26 -15.33 -4.74 -17.60
CA PRO A 26 -16.70 -4.24 -17.47
C PRO A 26 -16.96 -3.62 -16.09
N VAL A 27 -17.74 -2.53 -16.04
CA VAL A 27 -18.07 -1.83 -14.78
C VAL A 27 -18.69 -2.76 -13.74
N SER A 28 -19.56 -3.68 -14.17
CA SER A 28 -20.16 -4.68 -13.27
C SER A 28 -19.14 -5.64 -12.64
N VAL A 29 -18.02 -5.90 -13.32
CA VAL A 29 -16.92 -6.70 -12.77
C VAL A 29 -16.11 -5.86 -11.78
N PHE A 30 -15.84 -4.58 -12.07
CA PHE A 30 -15.24 -3.65 -11.11
C PHE A 30 -16.08 -3.55 -9.83
N ASP A 31 -17.39 -3.32 -9.95
CA ASP A 31 -18.31 -3.25 -8.81
C ASP A 31 -18.28 -4.52 -7.96
N ALA A 32 -18.18 -5.69 -8.61
CA ALA A 32 -18.04 -6.96 -7.92
C ALA A 32 -16.67 -7.05 -7.22
N LEU A 33 -15.57 -6.71 -7.89
CA LEU A 33 -14.21 -6.78 -7.33
C LEU A 33 -14.04 -5.89 -6.09
N VAL A 34 -14.67 -4.72 -6.08
CA VAL A 34 -14.59 -3.77 -4.97
C VAL A 34 -15.37 -4.27 -3.75
N ARG A 35 -16.55 -4.85 -3.95
CA ARG A 35 -17.46 -5.24 -2.84
C ARG A 35 -17.33 -6.70 -2.41
N ARG A 36 -16.98 -7.58 -3.34
CA ARG A 36 -16.91 -9.05 -3.24
C ARG A 36 -15.72 -9.54 -4.08
N PRO A 37 -14.47 -9.29 -3.64
CA PRO A 37 -13.27 -9.50 -4.44
C PRO A 37 -13.08 -10.93 -4.95
N VAL A 38 -13.45 -11.95 -4.17
CA VAL A 38 -13.27 -13.36 -4.58
C VAL A 38 -14.25 -13.71 -5.70
N TYR A 39 -15.53 -13.36 -5.53
CA TYR A 39 -16.53 -13.48 -6.58
C TYR A 39 -16.18 -12.63 -7.82
N GLY A 40 -15.72 -11.41 -7.61
CA GLY A 40 -15.28 -10.49 -8.65
C GLY A 40 -14.11 -11.05 -9.47
N LEU A 41 -13.11 -11.67 -8.82
CA LEU A 41 -12.05 -12.39 -9.51
C LEU A 41 -12.57 -13.56 -10.31
N GLY A 42 -13.55 -14.31 -9.78
CA GLY A 42 -14.25 -15.35 -10.54
C GLY A 42 -14.90 -14.82 -11.82
N LEU A 43 -15.54 -13.65 -11.76
CA LEU A 43 -16.10 -12.99 -12.93
C LEU A 43 -15.02 -12.48 -13.90
N LEU A 44 -13.93 -11.93 -13.37
CA LEU A 44 -12.78 -11.45 -14.14
C LEU A 44 -12.11 -12.59 -14.90
N ASN A 45 -12.03 -13.79 -14.31
CA ASN A 45 -11.45 -14.97 -14.93
C ASN A 45 -12.13 -15.36 -16.25
N GLY A 46 -13.40 -15.01 -16.42
CA GLY A 46 -14.15 -15.22 -17.66
C GLY A 46 -13.93 -14.15 -18.73
N LYS A 47 -13.07 -13.14 -18.51
CA LYS A 47 -12.86 -12.01 -19.43
C LYS A 47 -11.58 -12.17 -20.24
N ASP A 48 -11.61 -11.69 -21.49
CA ASP A 48 -10.48 -11.80 -22.40
C ASP A 48 -9.27 -10.99 -21.93
N CYS A 49 -9.48 -9.84 -21.29
CA CYS A 49 -8.39 -9.07 -20.66
C CYS A 49 -7.63 -9.94 -19.65
N TRP A 50 -8.33 -10.69 -18.79
CA TRP A 50 -7.69 -11.58 -17.82
C TRP A 50 -6.96 -12.74 -18.49
N ARG A 51 -7.58 -13.37 -19.49
CA ARG A 51 -6.94 -14.47 -20.25
C ARG A 51 -5.63 -14.04 -20.88
N GLN A 52 -5.60 -12.85 -21.48
CA GLN A 52 -4.38 -12.27 -22.04
C GLN A 52 -3.35 -11.98 -20.95
N THR A 53 -3.79 -11.39 -19.83
CA THR A 53 -2.95 -11.09 -18.66
C THR A 53 -2.20 -12.33 -18.16
N VAL A 54 -2.89 -13.44 -17.93
CA VAL A 54 -2.26 -14.65 -17.36
C VAL A 54 -1.35 -15.38 -18.35
N THR A 55 -1.43 -15.06 -19.64
CA THR A 55 -0.52 -15.58 -20.68
C THR A 55 0.65 -14.64 -20.98
N ASP A 56 0.64 -13.41 -20.45
CA ASP A 56 1.71 -12.45 -20.65
C ASP A 56 2.87 -12.72 -19.66
N THR A 57 3.97 -13.20 -20.23
CA THR A 57 5.19 -13.54 -19.48
C THR A 57 5.88 -12.33 -18.86
N THR A 58 5.58 -11.11 -19.31
CA THR A 58 6.16 -9.88 -18.77
C THR A 58 5.58 -9.49 -17.42
N VAL A 59 4.34 -9.90 -17.10
CA VAL A 59 3.66 -9.63 -15.82
C VAL A 59 3.54 -10.87 -14.94
N GLU A 60 3.97 -12.05 -15.40
CA GLU A 60 3.86 -13.31 -14.67
C GLU A 60 4.49 -13.25 -13.27
N GLU A 61 5.69 -12.67 -13.15
CA GLU A 61 6.36 -12.50 -11.87
C GLU A 61 5.60 -11.53 -10.95
N GLU A 62 5.08 -10.44 -11.50
CA GLU A 62 4.24 -9.49 -10.75
C GLU A 62 2.98 -10.17 -10.20
N LEU A 63 2.25 -10.89 -11.05
CA LEU A 63 1.06 -11.62 -10.63
C LEU A 63 1.39 -12.65 -9.56
N ARG A 64 2.48 -13.42 -9.71
CA ARG A 64 2.93 -14.39 -8.69
C ARG A 64 3.19 -13.70 -7.35
N MET A 65 3.88 -12.56 -7.35
CA MET A 65 4.14 -11.79 -6.13
C MET A 65 2.85 -11.27 -5.48
N LEU A 66 1.91 -10.76 -6.28
CA LEU A 66 0.64 -10.20 -5.78
C LEU A 66 -0.26 -11.31 -5.22
N PHE A 67 -0.44 -12.40 -5.95
CA PHE A 67 -1.24 -13.54 -5.47
C PHE A 67 -0.61 -14.22 -4.25
N GLY A 68 0.72 -14.29 -4.17
CA GLY A 68 1.43 -14.83 -3.01
C GLY A 68 1.19 -14.05 -1.71
N LYS A 69 0.64 -12.83 -1.77
CA LYS A 69 0.30 -12.01 -0.59
C LYS A 69 -1.11 -12.21 -0.10
N LEU A 70 -1.97 -12.85 -0.90
CA LEU A 70 -3.35 -13.11 -0.53
C LEU A 70 -3.43 -14.40 0.30
N PRO A 71 -4.19 -14.42 1.41
CA PRO A 71 -4.50 -15.66 2.12
C PRO A 71 -5.18 -16.68 1.19
N GLY A 72 -4.77 -17.94 1.25
CA GLY A 72 -5.36 -19.00 0.42
C GLY A 72 -6.80 -19.37 0.78
N ASP A 73 -7.29 -18.98 1.96
CA ASP A 73 -8.64 -19.21 2.47
C ASP A 73 -9.48 -17.93 2.56
N ILE A 74 -9.14 -16.94 1.72
CA ILE A 74 -9.86 -15.65 1.65
C ILE A 74 -11.27 -15.83 1.10
N GLU A 75 -12.26 -15.19 1.72
CA GLU A 75 -13.67 -15.27 1.34
C GLU A 75 -14.38 -13.93 1.35
N ASP A 76 -15.44 -13.80 0.55
CA ASP A 76 -16.23 -12.57 0.50
C ASP A 76 -17.04 -12.39 1.79
N PRO A 77 -16.97 -11.22 2.45
CA PRO A 77 -17.80 -10.92 3.61
C PRO A 77 -19.28 -10.85 3.22
N GLN A 78 -20.18 -11.37 4.07
CA GLN A 78 -21.62 -11.42 3.81
C GLN A 78 -22.25 -10.03 3.54
N GLY A 79 -21.72 -8.98 4.17
CA GLY A 79 -22.17 -7.59 3.98
C GLY A 79 -21.37 -6.81 2.92
N GLY A 80 -20.42 -7.44 2.24
CA GLY A 80 -19.45 -6.77 1.38
C GLY A 80 -18.28 -6.15 2.15
N VAL A 81 -17.24 -5.79 1.41
CA VAL A 81 -16.02 -5.16 1.95
C VAL A 81 -16.37 -3.80 2.56
N SER A 82 -15.73 -3.44 3.68
CA SER A 82 -15.91 -2.15 4.34
C SER A 82 -15.52 -0.98 3.43
N GLU A 83 -16.03 0.23 3.70
CA GLU A 83 -15.66 1.43 2.92
C GLU A 83 -14.14 1.65 2.89
N ALA A 84 -13.46 1.49 4.03
CA ALA A 84 -12.00 1.59 4.09
C ALA A 84 -11.31 0.54 3.19
N GLY A 85 -11.82 -0.69 3.15
CA GLY A 85 -11.33 -1.72 2.24
C GLY A 85 -11.59 -1.39 0.77
N GLN A 86 -12.77 -0.83 0.44
CA GLN A 86 -13.09 -0.38 -0.91
C GLN A 86 -12.18 0.79 -1.34
N CYS A 87 -11.90 1.73 -0.44
CA CYS A 87 -10.91 2.79 -0.67
C CYS A 87 -9.51 2.22 -0.89
N ALA A 88 -9.09 1.24 -0.07
CA ALA A 88 -7.80 0.58 -0.21
C ALA A 88 -7.65 -0.12 -1.57
N PHE A 89 -8.71 -0.73 -2.09
CA PHE A 89 -8.75 -1.26 -3.46
C PHE A 89 -8.40 -0.19 -4.49
N TRP A 90 -9.11 0.94 -4.47
CA TRP A 90 -8.88 2.02 -5.43
C TRP A 90 -7.47 2.61 -5.31
N LEU A 91 -6.97 2.76 -4.08
CA LEU A 91 -5.58 3.19 -3.86
C LEU A 91 -4.58 2.23 -4.51
N GLY A 92 -4.74 0.92 -4.30
CA GLY A 92 -3.86 -0.08 -4.92
C GLY A 92 -3.91 -0.05 -6.44
N TYR A 93 -5.11 0.07 -6.99
CA TYR A 93 -5.36 0.19 -8.42
C TYR A 93 -4.67 1.42 -9.02
N TYR A 94 -4.91 2.61 -8.47
CA TYR A 94 -4.35 3.85 -9.01
C TYR A 94 -2.84 3.99 -8.77
N HIS A 95 -2.33 3.54 -7.62
CA HIS A 95 -0.88 3.53 -7.39
C HIS A 95 -0.16 2.68 -8.43
N ARG A 96 -0.64 1.46 -8.72
CA ARG A 96 -0.02 0.61 -9.74
C ARG A 96 -0.18 1.16 -11.15
N LYS A 97 -1.34 1.76 -11.47
CA LYS A 97 -1.60 2.35 -12.78
C LYS A 97 -0.69 3.55 -13.06
N ASN A 98 -0.58 4.48 -12.11
CA ASN A 98 0.26 5.67 -12.25
C ASN A 98 1.75 5.31 -12.45
N LEU A 99 2.25 4.29 -11.75
CA LEU A 99 3.64 3.84 -11.90
C LEU A 99 3.95 3.29 -13.30
N ARG A 100 2.95 2.71 -13.98
CA ARG A 100 3.08 2.27 -15.37
C ARG A 100 3.12 3.44 -16.33
N ASP A 101 2.26 4.42 -16.13
CA ASP A 101 2.24 5.63 -16.97
C ASP A 101 3.56 6.43 -16.83
N GLU A 102 4.26 6.22 -15.71
CA GLU A 102 5.56 6.79 -15.37
C GLU A 102 6.75 5.84 -15.63
N GLU A 103 6.54 4.75 -16.37
CA GLU A 103 7.57 3.74 -16.61
C GLU A 103 8.82 4.36 -17.28
N GLY A 104 9.97 4.20 -16.64
CA GLY A 104 11.24 4.81 -17.06
C GLY A 104 11.70 6.00 -16.22
N ARG A 105 10.84 6.55 -15.34
CA ARG A 105 11.27 7.55 -14.33
C ARG A 105 12.15 6.96 -13.23
N PHE A 106 12.13 5.64 -13.08
CA PHE A 106 12.83 4.96 -12.00
C PHE A 106 14.23 4.52 -12.42
N THR A 107 15.21 4.88 -11.60
CA THR A 107 16.64 4.74 -11.93
C THR A 107 17.35 3.77 -10.97
N PRO A 108 18.49 3.17 -11.38
CA PRO A 108 19.30 2.35 -10.48
C PRO A 108 19.70 3.06 -9.16
N PRO A 109 20.07 4.36 -9.16
CA PRO A 109 20.27 5.10 -7.91
C PRO A 109 19.06 5.11 -6.99
N MET A 110 17.85 5.33 -7.53
CA MET A 110 16.61 5.29 -6.73
C MET A 110 16.35 3.89 -6.15
N LEU A 111 16.69 2.83 -6.87
CA LEU A 111 16.56 1.46 -6.36
C LEU A 111 17.50 1.23 -5.16
N ASN A 112 18.74 1.70 -5.27
CA ASN A 112 19.72 1.62 -4.20
C ASN A 112 19.26 2.43 -2.97
N GLU A 113 18.76 3.63 -3.18
CA GLU A 113 18.25 4.48 -2.09
C GLU A 113 17.02 3.84 -1.42
N ALA A 114 16.04 3.39 -2.20
CA ALA A 114 14.87 2.69 -1.67
C ALA A 114 15.27 1.45 -0.86
N GLY A 115 16.25 0.69 -1.34
CA GLY A 115 16.78 -0.47 -0.63
C GLY A 115 17.38 -0.10 0.72
N ASN A 116 18.29 0.86 0.76
CA ASN A 116 18.88 1.33 2.01
C ASN A 116 17.83 1.88 2.98
N LEU A 117 16.90 2.69 2.47
CA LEU A 117 15.86 3.31 3.27
C LEU A 117 14.91 2.26 3.85
N LEU A 118 14.59 1.19 3.11
CA LEU A 118 13.69 0.13 3.56
C LEU A 118 14.38 -0.95 4.42
N PHE A 119 15.61 -1.33 4.13
CA PHE A 119 16.21 -2.55 4.70
C PHE A 119 17.59 -2.34 5.33
N GLY A 120 18.12 -1.11 5.31
CA GLY A 120 19.42 -0.75 5.89
C GLY A 120 20.61 -1.09 4.99
N GLU A 121 21.81 -1.08 5.56
CA GLU A 121 23.08 -1.21 4.82
C GLU A 121 23.19 -2.50 3.99
N HIS A 122 22.66 -3.62 4.50
CA HIS A 122 22.68 -4.91 3.82
C HIS A 122 21.34 -5.26 3.15
N TRP A 123 20.78 -4.30 2.41
CA TRP A 123 19.41 -4.36 1.91
C TRP A 123 19.10 -5.40 0.83
N GLN A 124 20.07 -5.82 0.02
CA GLN A 124 19.78 -6.62 -1.18
C GLN A 124 19.10 -7.96 -0.86
N LYS A 125 19.57 -8.68 0.16
CA LYS A 125 18.99 -9.97 0.57
C LYS A 125 17.60 -9.80 1.19
N PRO A 126 17.39 -8.92 2.19
CA PRO A 126 16.05 -8.61 2.71
C PRO A 126 15.08 -8.13 1.63
N MET A 127 15.53 -7.31 0.67
CA MET A 127 14.69 -6.85 -0.43
C MET A 127 14.27 -8.03 -1.32
N ALA A 128 15.20 -8.91 -1.71
CA ALA A 128 14.87 -10.08 -2.51
C ALA A 128 13.83 -10.96 -1.80
N GLN A 129 13.98 -11.17 -0.48
CA GLN A 129 13.01 -11.91 0.33
C GLN A 129 11.65 -11.23 0.38
N ALA A 130 11.61 -9.91 0.62
CA ALA A 130 10.37 -9.14 0.70
C ALA A 130 9.61 -9.08 -0.64
N LEU A 131 10.35 -9.09 -1.75
CA LEU A 131 9.82 -9.17 -3.11
C LEU A 131 9.52 -10.61 -3.56
N GLY A 132 9.88 -11.64 -2.78
CA GLY A 132 9.67 -13.05 -3.18
C GLY A 132 10.54 -13.49 -4.37
N LEU A 133 11.68 -12.83 -4.59
CA LEU A 133 12.65 -13.19 -5.62
C LEU A 133 13.47 -14.42 -5.18
N SER A 134 13.89 -15.23 -6.16
CA SER A 134 14.74 -16.40 -5.90
C SER A 134 16.12 -16.05 -5.36
N ASP A 135 16.69 -14.93 -5.81
CA ASP A 135 18.04 -14.49 -5.46
C ASP A 135 18.26 -12.98 -5.67
N THR A 136 19.43 -12.50 -5.23
CA THR A 136 19.85 -11.10 -5.37
C THR A 136 20.49 -10.79 -6.73
N ALA A 137 20.68 -11.76 -7.62
CA ALA A 137 21.25 -11.53 -8.95
C ALA A 137 20.35 -10.64 -9.80
N ARG A 138 19.01 -10.79 -9.70
CA ARG A 138 18.05 -9.88 -10.37
C ARG A 138 18.24 -8.42 -9.93
N ILE A 139 18.31 -8.19 -8.62
CA ILE A 139 18.56 -6.86 -8.05
C ILE A 139 19.89 -6.29 -8.57
N ARG A 140 20.96 -7.09 -8.60
CA ARG A 140 22.25 -6.64 -9.14
C ARG A 140 22.20 -6.35 -10.64
N GLY A 141 21.39 -7.07 -11.41
CA GLY A 141 21.12 -6.76 -12.81
C GLY A 141 20.47 -5.39 -12.98
N TRP A 142 19.44 -5.10 -12.18
CA TRP A 142 18.78 -3.79 -12.17
C TRP A 142 19.72 -2.65 -11.79
N LEU A 143 20.58 -2.86 -10.79
CA LEU A 143 21.59 -1.87 -10.40
C LEU A 143 22.62 -1.58 -11.50
N LYS A 144 22.86 -2.55 -12.39
CA LYS A 144 23.76 -2.40 -13.55
C LYS A 144 23.09 -1.76 -14.78
N GLY A 145 21.82 -1.39 -14.68
CA GLY A 145 21.09 -0.70 -15.74
C GLY A 145 20.06 -1.55 -16.47
N SER A 146 19.83 -2.81 -16.07
CA SER A 146 18.67 -3.55 -16.57
C SER A 146 17.38 -2.86 -16.13
N LYS A 147 16.35 -2.87 -16.99
CA LYS A 147 15.02 -2.33 -16.66
C LYS A 147 14.46 -3.08 -15.45
N VAL A 148 14.08 -2.32 -14.41
CA VAL A 148 13.33 -2.85 -13.27
C VAL A 148 11.86 -2.97 -13.68
N PRO A 149 11.21 -4.14 -13.52
CA PRO A 149 9.80 -4.30 -13.82
C PRO A 149 8.92 -3.37 -13.00
N VAL A 150 7.84 -2.85 -13.61
CA VAL A 150 6.90 -1.95 -12.92
C VAL A 150 6.28 -2.58 -11.67
N GLY A 151 6.03 -3.90 -11.68
CA GLY A 151 5.55 -4.63 -10.51
C GLY A 151 6.50 -4.61 -9.33
N ILE A 152 7.81 -4.59 -9.59
CA ILE A 152 8.83 -4.45 -8.54
C ILE A 152 8.77 -3.04 -7.94
N TRP A 153 8.67 -2.01 -8.79
CA TRP A 153 8.48 -0.63 -8.31
C TRP A 153 7.21 -0.44 -7.52
N SER A 154 6.10 -1.04 -7.97
CA SER A 154 4.82 -1.04 -7.27
C SER A 154 4.90 -1.62 -5.86
N GLU A 155 5.73 -2.64 -5.66
CA GLU A 155 5.96 -3.19 -4.34
C GLU A 155 6.86 -2.33 -3.46
N LEU A 156 7.95 -1.80 -4.02
CA LEU A 156 8.81 -0.87 -3.29
C LEU A 156 8.07 0.41 -2.90
N ASP A 157 7.27 0.99 -3.79
CA ASP A 157 6.41 2.15 -3.53
C ASP A 157 5.42 1.86 -2.40
N GLY A 158 4.78 0.69 -2.40
CA GLY A 158 3.89 0.26 -1.31
C GLY A 158 4.62 0.22 0.05
N MET A 159 5.82 -0.37 0.10
CA MET A 159 6.62 -0.44 1.33
C MET A 159 7.10 0.94 1.80
N LEU A 160 7.47 1.83 0.87
CA LEU A 160 7.89 3.20 1.17
C LEU A 160 6.72 4.02 1.74
N ARG A 161 5.52 3.88 1.18
CA ARG A 161 4.30 4.52 1.71
C ARG A 161 3.94 4.02 3.09
N GLU A 162 4.03 2.72 3.32
CA GLU A 162 3.81 2.15 4.65
C GLU A 162 4.81 2.71 5.67
N ARG A 163 6.09 2.77 5.29
CA ARG A 163 7.13 3.38 6.15
C ARG A 163 6.85 4.86 6.43
N LYS A 164 6.50 5.63 5.40
CA LYS A 164 6.11 7.04 5.54
C LYS A 164 4.96 7.18 6.53
N SER A 165 3.90 6.37 6.39
CA SER A 165 2.75 6.41 7.28
C SER A 165 3.13 6.15 8.74
N ARG A 166 4.00 5.17 9.00
CA ARG A 166 4.46 4.88 10.37
C ARG A 166 5.32 6.00 10.95
N ILE A 167 6.21 6.58 10.15
CA ILE A 167 7.03 7.73 10.57
C ILE A 167 6.12 8.92 10.91
N SER A 168 5.16 9.25 10.04
CA SER A 168 4.21 10.33 10.29
C SER A 168 3.36 10.10 11.54
N ALA A 169 2.90 8.87 11.78
CA ALA A 169 2.16 8.53 12.99
C ALA A 169 2.99 8.75 14.27
N LEU A 170 4.28 8.38 14.25
CA LEU A 170 5.20 8.60 15.36
C LEU A 170 5.49 10.08 15.61
N LEU A 171 5.71 10.87 14.54
CA LEU A 171 5.91 12.31 14.65
C LEU A 171 4.70 12.99 15.30
N ASN A 172 3.50 12.71 14.79
CA ASN A 172 2.26 13.24 15.35
C ASN A 172 2.07 12.85 16.83
N ALA A 173 2.40 11.60 17.19
CA ALA A 173 2.33 11.15 18.58
C ALA A 173 3.32 11.91 19.47
N SER A 174 4.55 12.17 18.99
CA SER A 174 5.56 12.92 19.75
C SER A 174 5.20 14.40 19.95
N GLU A 175 4.58 15.03 18.95
CA GLU A 175 4.13 16.43 19.03
C GLU A 175 2.97 16.60 20.03
N ASN A 176 2.04 15.63 20.06
CA ASN A 176 0.91 15.66 20.98
C ASN A 176 1.31 15.45 22.45
N VAL A 177 2.42 14.75 22.72
CA VAL A 177 2.98 14.62 24.09
C VAL A 177 3.56 15.95 24.55
N ALA A 178 4.28 16.67 23.69
CA ALA A 178 4.82 17.98 24.03
C ALA A 178 3.74 19.01 24.37
N ALA A 179 2.57 18.95 23.72
CA ALA A 179 1.44 19.84 24.00
C ALA A 179 0.73 19.55 25.34
N GLN A 180 0.87 18.35 25.91
CA GLN A 180 0.25 18.00 27.20
C GLN A 180 1.10 18.42 28.41
N ASP A 181 2.42 18.54 28.24
CA ASP A 181 3.33 18.99 29.29
C ASP A 181 3.24 20.50 29.56
N ASP A 182 2.84 21.30 28.55
CA ASP A 182 2.70 22.76 28.69
C ASP A 182 1.42 23.18 29.44
N ASP A 183 0.32 22.40 29.34
CA ASP A 183 -0.96 22.70 30.02
C ASP A 183 -0.97 22.30 31.51
N ALA A 184 -0.04 21.43 31.93
CA ALA A 184 0.04 20.95 33.32
C ALA A 184 0.78 21.91 34.28
N ASN A 185 1.34 23.03 33.78
CA ASN A 185 2.20 23.92 34.57
C ASN A 185 1.64 25.35 34.73
N LEU A 186 0.32 25.56 34.60
CA LEU A 186 -0.29 26.82 35.01
C LEU A 186 -0.29 26.90 36.55
N PRO A 187 0.36 27.91 37.16
CA PRO A 187 0.32 28.07 38.60
C PRO A 187 -1.12 28.39 39.03
N ASN A 188 -1.64 27.62 40.00
CA ASN A 188 -2.89 27.94 40.68
C ASN A 188 -2.79 29.37 41.23
N GLY A 189 -3.46 30.30 40.56
CA GLY A 189 -3.56 31.68 41.02
C GLY A 189 -4.37 31.72 42.31
N ASP A 190 -3.70 32.06 43.41
CA ASP A 190 -4.32 32.40 44.69
C ASP A 190 -5.38 33.49 44.50
N SER A 191 -6.65 33.12 44.65
CA SER A 191 -7.74 34.08 44.75
C SER A 191 -7.97 34.48 46.21
N HIS A 192 -7.08 35.31 46.76
CA HIS A 192 -7.42 36.17 47.90
C HIS A 192 -8.14 37.41 47.35
N ALA A 193 -9.48 37.36 47.27
CA ALA A 193 -10.29 38.55 47.07
C ALA A 193 -10.79 39.06 48.42
N GLU A 194 -10.16 40.13 48.89
CA GLU A 194 -10.62 40.96 50.00
C GLU A 194 -12.01 41.52 49.71
N ASN A 195 -12.88 41.47 50.72
CA ASN A 195 -14.21 42.06 50.73
C ASN A 195 -14.14 43.43 51.40
N PRO A 196 -14.51 44.55 50.74
CA PRO A 196 -14.86 45.76 51.44
C PRO A 196 -16.38 45.94 51.45
N ALA A 197 -16.91 45.95 52.67
CA ALA A 197 -18.25 46.38 52.98
C ALA A 197 -18.48 47.87 52.64
N ASN A 198 -19.66 48.14 52.09
CA ASN A 198 -20.59 49.22 52.47
C ASN A 198 -20.16 50.70 52.28
N ALA A 199 -20.85 51.40 51.38
CA ALA A 199 -21.30 52.79 51.59
C ALA A 199 -22.31 53.20 50.49
N GLY A 200 -23.51 53.65 50.89
CA GLY A 200 -24.41 54.48 50.07
C GLY A 200 -25.83 53.99 49.98
#